data_AF-A0A6G9ZFM8-F1
#
_entry.id   AF-A0A6G9ZFM8-F1
#
_cell.length_a   1.000
_cell.length_b   1.000
_cell.length_c   1.000
_cell.angle_alpha   90.00
_cell.angle_beta   90.00
_cell.angle_gamma   90.00
#
_symmetry.space_group_name_H-M   'P 1'
#
loop_
_entity.id
_entity.type
_entity.pdbx_description
1 polymer ?
#
loop_
_entity_poly.entity_id
_entity_poly.type
_entity_poly.pdbx_seq_one_letter_code
_entity_poly.pdbx_strand_id
1 'polypeptide(L)' 'MGAVQLSIPTTALWLVGTTVLALLAYYFIGIDQGAVSVFGSDMHVHEFVHDGRHFLGFPCH' A
#
# COMPACT_ATOMS: atom_id res chain seq x y z
N MET A 1 12.26 -28.74 25.95
CA MET A 1 12.22 -27.48 25.18
C MET A 1 10.82 -26.90 25.40
N GLY A 2 10.69 -25.83 26.19
CA GLY A 2 9.37 -25.27 26.51
C GLY A 2 8.82 -24.45 25.35
N ALA A 3 7.55 -24.64 25.00
CA ALA A 3 6.87 -23.81 24.01
C ALA A 3 6.58 -22.43 24.62
N VAL A 4 6.93 -21.37 23.91
CA VAL A 4 6.54 -20.00 24.29
C VAL A 4 5.07 -19.81 23.92
N GLN A 5 4.21 -19.56 24.92
CA GLN A 5 2.81 -19.18 24.70
C GLN A 5 2.72 -17.66 24.53
N LEU A 6 2.49 -17.21 23.30
CA LEU A 6 2.26 -15.81 22.99
C LEU A 6 0.76 -15.52 23.04
N SER A 7 0.33 -14.66 23.97
CA SER A 7 -1.02 -14.09 23.97
C SER A 7 -0.99 -12.78 23.17
N ILE A 8 -1.52 -12.79 21.95
CA ILE A 8 -1.62 -11.59 21.11
C ILE A 8 -3.02 -11.01 21.26
N PRO A 9 -3.17 -9.77 21.75
CA PRO A 9 -4.50 -9.15 21.85
C PRO A 9 -5.06 -8.89 20.45
N THR A 10 -6.36 -9.11 20.27
CA THR A 10 -7.07 -8.92 19.00
C THR A 10 -6.87 -7.51 18.43
N THR A 11 -6.76 -6.49 19.28
CA THR A 11 -6.45 -5.12 18.87
C THR A 11 -5.08 -5.01 18.19
N ALA A 12 -4.05 -5.70 18.70
CA ALA A 12 -2.73 -5.70 18.08
C ALA A 12 -2.77 -6.39 16.71
N LEU A 13 -3.53 -7.48 16.58
CA LEU A 13 -3.73 -8.13 15.28
C LEU A 13 -4.40 -7.21 14.26
N TRP A 14 -5.46 -6.49 14.66
CA TRP A 14 -6.13 -5.53 13.80
C TRP A 14 -5.23 -4.37 13.41
N LEU A 15 -4.51 -3.79 14.37
CA LEU A 15 -3.59 -2.69 14.10
C LEU A 15 -2.50 -3.11 13.12
N VAL A 16 -1.81 -4.22 13.38
CA VAL A 16 -0.77 -4.73 12.49
C VAL A 16 -1.33 -5.06 11.10
N GLY A 17 -2.47 -5.77 11.04
CA GLY A 17 -3.10 -6.12 9.77
C GLY A 17 -3.49 -4.88 8.95
N THR A 18 -4.05 -3.87 9.61
CA THR A 18 -4.47 -2.61 8.96
C THR A 18 -3.26 -1.80 8.51
N THR A 19 -2.22 -1.71 9.33
CA THR A 19 -0.96 -1.03 8.97
C THR A 19 -0.30 -1.70 7.77
N VAL A 20 -0.19 -3.03 7.76
CA VAL A 20 0.36 -3.77 6.62
C VAL A 20 -0.47 -3.51 5.36
N LEU A 21 -1.80 -3.57 5.47
CA LEU A 21 -2.68 -3.31 4.34
C LEU A 21 -2.54 -1.87 3.81
N ALA A 22 -2.42 -0.88 4.70
CA ALA A 22 -2.22 0.52 4.31
C ALA A 22 -0.87 0.72 3.59
N LEU A 23 0.21 0.07 4.06
CA LEU A 23 1.51 0.12 3.42
C LEU A 23 1.49 -0.55 2.03
N LEU A 24 0.78 -1.67 1.90
CA LEU A 24 0.58 -2.31 0.60
C LEU A 24 -0.18 -1.39 -0.35
N ALA A 25 -1.28 -0.79 0.10
CA ALA A 25 -2.04 0.16 -0.71
C ALA A 25 -1.18 1.35 -1.16
N TYR A 26 -0.39 1.92 -0.24
CA TYR A 26 0.55 3.00 -0.54
C TYR A 26 1.62 2.57 -1.57
N TYR A 27 2.15 1.35 -1.44
CA TYR A 27 3.09 0.79 -2.40
C TYR A 27 2.46 0.66 -3.80
N PHE A 28 1.28 0.04 -3.90
CA PHE A 28 0.59 -0.14 -5.19
C PHE A 28 0.24 1.19 -5.86
N ILE A 29 -0.21 2.17 -5.08
CA ILE A 29 -0.56 3.51 -5.60
C ILE A 29 0.68 4.29 -6.05
N GLY A 30 1.78 4.22 -5.30
CA GLY A 30 2.95 5.09 -5.51
C GLY A 30 4.04 4.53 -6.42
N ILE A 31 4.22 3.22 -6.46
CA ILE A 31 5.39 2.57 -7.09
C ILE A 31 5.09 2.04 -8.51
N ASP A 32 3.84 2.09 -8.98
CA ASP A 32 3.43 1.62 -10.32
C ASP A 32 3.94 2.53 -11.48
N GLN A 33 5.20 2.99 -11.42
CA GLN A 33 5.85 3.89 -12.37
C GLN A 33 6.62 3.12 -13.45
N GLY A 34 5.96 2.21 -14.17
CA GLY A 34 6.48 1.52 -15.36
C GLY A 34 7.63 0.50 -15.16
N ALA A 35 8.67 0.79 -14.38
CA ALA A 35 9.85 -0.10 -14.22
C ALA A 35 9.67 -1.21 -13.16
N VAL A 36 8.72 -1.01 -12.23
CA VAL A 36 8.40 -1.95 -11.12
C VAL A 36 6.88 -2.10 -10.96
N SER A 37 6.14 -1.95 -12.06
CA SER A 37 4.70 -2.19 -12.06
C SER A 37 4.39 -3.66 -11.83
N VAL A 38 3.43 -3.92 -10.95
CA VAL A 38 2.91 -5.27 -10.70
C VAL A 38 2.08 -5.78 -11.88
N PHE A 39 1.62 -4.88 -12.75
CA PHE A 39 0.86 -5.17 -13.95
C PHE A 39 1.71 -5.13 -15.24
N GLY A 40 3.05 -5.04 -15.13
CA GLY A 40 3.97 -5.12 -16.27
C GLY A 40 4.27 -3.76 -16.87
N SER A 41 3.97 -3.54 -18.15
CA SER A 41 4.12 -2.22 -18.80
C SER A 41 2.83 -1.39 -18.75
N ASP A 42 1.88 -1.79 -17.90
CA ASP A 42 0.57 -1.16 -17.78
C ASP A 42 0.61 -0.04 -16.72
N MET A 43 0.03 1.11 -17.06
CA MET A 43 0.11 2.35 -16.24
C MET A 43 -1.26 2.99 -15.99
N HIS A 44 -2.37 2.31 -16.31
CA HIS A 44 -3.71 2.86 -16.08
C HIS A 44 -3.99 3.18 -14.61
N VAL A 45 -3.52 2.34 -13.69
CA VAL A 45 -3.67 2.59 -12.24
C VAL A 45 -2.80 3.77 -11.83
N HIS A 46 -1.57 3.84 -12.34
CA HIS A 46 -0.68 4.97 -12.12
C HIS A 46 -1.32 6.29 -12.55
N GLU A 47 -1.77 6.38 -13.80
CA GLU A 47 -2.36 7.58 -14.39
C GLU A 47 -3.67 7.97 -13.69
N PHE A 48 -4.54 7.01 -13.38
CA PHE A 48 -5.77 7.27 -12.65
C PHE A 48 -5.49 7.92 -11.28
N VAL A 49 -4.54 7.39 -10.52
CA VAL A 49 -4.23 7.96 -9.20
C VAL A 49 -3.42 9.26 -9.31
N HIS A 50 -2.54 9.35 -10.32
CA HIS A 50 -1.81 10.55 -10.64
C HIS A 50 -2.77 11.72 -10.96
N ASP A 51 -3.76 11.48 -11.81
CA ASP A 51 -4.77 12.47 -12.19
C ASP A 51 -5.73 12.79 -11.04
N GLY A 52 -6.10 11.80 -10.22
CA GLY A 52 -6.89 12.01 -9.01
C GLY A 52 -6.19 12.93 -8.01
N ARG A 53 -4.86 12.81 -7.86
CA ARG A 53 -4.07 13.70 -7.01
C ARG A 53 -4.10 15.15 -7.53
N HIS A 54 -4.01 15.33 -8.85
CA HIS A 54 -4.13 16.65 -9.48
C HIS A 54 -5.54 17.23 -9.33
N PHE A 55 -6.58 16.40 -9.46
CA PHE A 55 -7.96 16.79 -9.22
C PHE A 55 -8.17 17.31 -7.79
N LEU A 56 -7.49 16.72 -6.81
CA LEU A 56 -7.49 17.18 -5.42
C LEU A 56 -6.55 18.37 -5.15
N GLY A 57 -5.89 18.92 -6.17
CA GLY A 57 -5.05 20.12 -6.10
C GLY A 57 -3.65 19.89 -5.55
N PHE A 58 -3.23 18.64 -5.36
CA PHE A 58 -1.88 18.32 -4.93
C PHE A 58 -0.90 18.44 -6.10
N PRO A 59 0.25 19.11 -5.92
CA PRO A 59 1.24 19.28 -6.98
C PRO A 59 1.94 17.96 -7.35
N CYS A 60 2.45 17.89 -8.59
CA CYS A 60 3.46 16.92 -9.01
C CYS A 60 4.75 17.64 -9.45
N HIS A 61 5.81 16.85 -9.68
CA HIS A 61 7.06 17.30 -10.28
C HIS A 61 6.86 17.64 -11.76
#